data_AF-A0A6G7VEM9-F1
#
_entry.id   AF-A0A6G7VEM9-F1
#
_cell.length_a   1.000
_cell.length_b   1.000
_cell.length_c   1.000
_cell.angle_alpha   90.00
_cell.angle_beta   90.00
_cell.angle_gamma   90.00
#
_symmetry.space_group_name_H-M   'P 1'
#
loop_
_entity.id
_entity.type
_entity.pdbx_description
1 polymer ?
#
loop_
_entity_poly.entity_id
_entity_poly.type
_entity_poly.pdbx_seq_one_letter_code
_entity_poly.pdbx_strand_id
1 'polypeptide(L)'
;MIRTVREADLDALTRLWQELAEAPAAEHEAALRHCFEALCRMIGAANASWVGICREPAEDPYAGWRIRALDHFHNRERRLALGLQIAERIAQGEVDPHVMAVARHAGRPRCHLRAELVSEREWQQSWTIHEAFREERIIDRLDGGVPVGADCEVHFVLDRRAGEPPSASATSCASSCSAPKVFYARRCSRAG
;
A
#
# COMPACT_ATOMS: atom_id res chain seq x y z
N MET A 1 -11.91 -0.40 -21.34
CA MET A 1 -13.27 -0.86 -21.00
C MET A 1 -13.41 -0.69 -19.50
N ILE A 2 -14.19 0.30 -19.05
CA ILE A 2 -14.37 0.61 -17.62
C ILE A 2 -15.24 -0.51 -17.03
N ARG A 3 -14.71 -1.25 -16.04
CA ARG A 3 -15.52 -2.21 -15.30
C ARG A 3 -16.22 -1.43 -14.19
N THR A 4 -17.52 -1.21 -14.34
CA THR A 4 -18.35 -0.56 -13.31
C THR A 4 -18.28 -1.37 -12.02
N VAL A 5 -18.14 -0.71 -10.88
CA VAL A 5 -18.22 -1.36 -9.55
C VAL A 5 -19.54 -2.09 -9.45
N ARG A 6 -19.51 -3.39 -9.17
CA ARG A 6 -20.73 -4.18 -8.99
C ARG A 6 -21.08 -4.20 -7.52
N GLU A 7 -22.36 -4.29 -7.21
CA GLU A 7 -22.86 -4.47 -5.84
C GLU A 7 -22.21 -5.67 -5.15
N ALA A 8 -22.04 -6.78 -5.86
CA ALA A 8 -21.32 -7.95 -5.36
C ALA A 8 -19.86 -7.68 -4.96
N ASP A 9 -19.19 -6.71 -5.60
CA ASP A 9 -17.82 -6.33 -5.25
C ASP A 9 -17.82 -5.52 -3.94
N LEU A 10 -18.82 -4.66 -3.73
CA LEU A 10 -19.01 -3.90 -2.48
C LEU A 10 -19.42 -4.81 -1.31
N ASP A 11 -20.27 -5.81 -1.56
CA ASP A 11 -20.65 -6.81 -0.55
C ASP A 11 -19.44 -7.64 -0.12
N ALA A 12 -18.62 -8.07 -1.09
CA ALA A 12 -17.41 -8.83 -0.79
C ALA A 12 -16.42 -8.01 0.03
N LEU A 13 -16.23 -6.73 -0.31
CA LEU A 13 -15.40 -5.81 0.45
C LEU A 13 -15.96 -5.55 1.87
N THR A 14 -17.27 -5.38 1.99
CA THR A 14 -17.94 -5.17 3.30
C THR A 14 -17.77 -6.39 4.20
N ARG A 15 -17.98 -7.60 3.67
CA ARG A 15 -17.74 -8.85 4.40
C ARG A 15 -16.28 -8.97 4.85
N LEU A 16 -15.33 -8.66 3.97
CA LEU A 16 -13.91 -8.67 4.32
C LEU A 16 -13.63 -7.75 5.52
N TRP A 17 -14.16 -6.53 5.52
CA TRP A 17 -13.94 -5.60 6.64
C TRP A 17 -14.60 -6.06 7.94
N GLN A 18 -15.75 -6.73 7.87
CA GLN A 18 -16.40 -7.34 9.04
C GLN A 18 -15.54 -8.46 9.61
N GLU A 19 -15.09 -9.39 8.78
CA GLU A 19 -14.22 -10.51 9.17
C GLU A 19 -12.92 -10.01 9.83
N LEU A 20 -12.30 -8.96 9.28
CA LEU A 20 -11.09 -8.38 9.86
C LEU A 20 -11.34 -7.63 11.17
N ALA A 21 -12.52 -7.04 11.36
CA ALA A 21 -12.89 -6.35 12.60
C ALA A 21 -13.21 -7.33 13.74
N GLU A 22 -13.71 -8.52 13.40
CA GLU A 22 -14.04 -9.59 14.35
C GLU A 22 -12.83 -10.47 14.70
N ALA A 23 -11.77 -10.43 13.88
CA ALA A 23 -10.55 -11.19 14.12
C ALA A 23 -9.89 -10.83 15.47
N PRO A 24 -9.51 -11.83 16.30
CA PRO A 24 -8.80 -11.56 17.55
C PRO A 24 -7.49 -10.80 17.31
N ALA A 25 -7.18 -9.82 18.15
CA ALA A 25 -5.95 -9.03 18.01
C ALA A 25 -4.66 -9.87 18.05
N ALA A 26 -4.69 -11.03 18.72
CA ALA A 26 -3.57 -11.97 18.77
C ALA A 26 -3.32 -12.69 17.43
N GLU A 27 -4.31 -12.71 16.53
CA GLU A 27 -4.26 -13.38 15.23
C GLU A 27 -3.99 -12.39 14.08
N HIS A 28 -3.37 -11.25 14.40
CA HIS A 28 -3.21 -10.15 13.46
C HIS A 28 -2.48 -10.52 12.16
N GLU A 29 -1.58 -11.50 12.20
CA GLU A 29 -0.79 -11.93 11.03
C GLU A 29 -1.67 -12.76 10.09
N ALA A 30 -2.50 -13.64 10.66
CA ALA A 30 -3.47 -14.41 9.90
C ALA A 30 -4.54 -13.50 9.28
N ALA A 31 -5.04 -12.52 10.06
CA ALA A 31 -6.00 -11.53 9.56
C ALA A 31 -5.40 -10.69 8.42
N LEU A 32 -4.16 -10.20 8.56
CA LEU A 32 -3.51 -9.43 7.50
C LEU A 32 -3.26 -10.28 6.24
N ARG A 33 -2.87 -11.54 6.40
CA ARG A 33 -2.72 -12.48 5.28
C ARG A 33 -4.04 -12.73 4.55
N HIS A 34 -5.13 -12.93 5.29
CA HIS A 34 -6.49 -13.06 4.73
C HIS A 34 -6.89 -11.80 3.96
N CYS A 35 -6.62 -10.62 4.52
CA CYS A 35 -6.83 -9.34 3.85
C CYS A 35 -6.09 -9.27 2.50
N PHE A 36 -4.80 -9.59 2.48
CA PHE A 36 -4.02 -9.59 1.25
C PHE A 36 -4.58 -10.55 0.19
N GLU A 37 -4.89 -11.79 0.58
CA GLU A 37 -5.43 -12.78 -0.33
C GLU A 37 -6.77 -12.33 -0.93
N ALA A 38 -7.66 -11.79 -0.10
CA ALA A 38 -8.95 -11.30 -0.52
C ALA A 38 -8.81 -10.11 -1.49
N LEU A 39 -7.99 -9.11 -1.15
CA LEU A 39 -7.74 -7.94 -1.99
C LEU A 39 -7.13 -8.34 -3.34
N CYS A 40 -6.09 -9.19 -3.34
CA CYS A 40 -5.48 -9.69 -4.57
C CYS A 40 -6.50 -10.38 -5.47
N ARG A 41 -7.36 -11.22 -4.89
CA ARG A 41 -8.41 -11.95 -5.63
C ARG A 41 -9.46 -11.02 -6.22
N MET A 42 -9.90 -10.00 -5.47
CA MET A 42 -10.93 -9.06 -5.91
C MET A 42 -10.49 -8.24 -7.12
N ILE A 43 -9.23 -7.80 -7.14
CA ILE A 43 -8.72 -6.86 -8.15
C ILE A 43 -7.85 -7.51 -9.22
N GLY A 44 -7.49 -8.79 -9.05
CA GLY A 44 -6.53 -9.48 -9.92
C GLY A 44 -5.10 -8.99 -9.76
N ALA A 45 -4.67 -8.73 -8.53
CA ALA A 45 -3.27 -8.38 -8.23
C ALA A 45 -2.42 -9.62 -7.95
N ALA A 46 -1.15 -9.52 -8.31
CA ALA A 46 -0.13 -10.56 -8.14
C ALA A 46 0.40 -10.62 -6.70
N ASN A 47 0.43 -9.47 -6.04
CA ASN A 47 1.00 -9.33 -4.72
C ASN A 47 0.38 -8.13 -4.01
N ALA A 48 0.43 -8.15 -2.68
CA ALA A 48 -0.02 -7.08 -1.82
C ALA A 48 1.04 -6.77 -0.77
N SER A 49 1.11 -5.50 -0.39
CA SER A 49 1.93 -5.03 0.72
C SER A 49 1.11 -4.11 1.61
N TRP A 50 1.40 -4.16 2.90
CA TRP A 50 0.91 -3.22 3.89
C TRP A 50 2.10 -2.41 4.39
N VAL A 51 1.96 -1.09 4.41
CA VAL A 51 3.02 -0.17 4.83
C VAL A 51 2.44 0.78 5.86
N GLY A 52 2.98 0.73 7.08
CA GLY A 52 2.73 1.74 8.10
C GLY A 52 3.77 2.85 7.96
N ILE A 53 3.32 4.07 7.72
CA ILE A 53 4.17 5.26 7.67
C ILE A 53 3.82 6.24 8.78
N CYS A 54 4.82 6.96 9.27
CA CYS A 54 4.64 8.05 10.22
C CYS A 54 5.40 9.28 9.76
N ARG A 55 4.88 10.46 10.07
CA ARG A 55 5.48 11.74 9.71
C ARG A 55 6.41 12.20 10.82
N GLU A 56 7.64 12.51 10.43
CA GLU A 56 8.66 13.11 11.28
C GLU A 56 8.91 14.56 10.81
N PRO A 57 9.34 15.48 11.68
CA PRO A 57 9.71 16.83 11.25
C PRO A 57 10.92 16.79 10.31
N ALA A 58 10.71 17.04 9.02
CA ALA A 58 11.76 17.13 8.03
C ALA A 58 11.33 17.94 6.80
N GLU A 59 12.26 18.72 6.26
CA GLU A 59 12.11 19.46 5.00
C GLU A 59 12.73 18.66 3.85
N ASP A 60 12.11 17.53 3.54
CA ASP A 60 12.56 16.61 2.47
C ASP A 60 11.47 16.40 1.40
N PRO A 61 11.82 15.81 0.24
CA PRO A 61 10.87 15.55 -0.84
C PRO A 61 9.66 14.67 -0.48
N TYR A 62 9.73 13.91 0.61
CA TYR A 62 8.66 13.08 1.16
C TYR A 62 7.89 13.75 2.29
N ALA A 63 8.12 15.05 2.54
CA ALA A 63 7.44 15.86 3.56
C ALA A 63 7.46 15.22 4.97
N GLY A 64 8.56 14.53 5.28
CA GLY A 64 8.79 13.89 6.57
C GLY A 64 8.15 12.52 6.74
N TRP A 65 7.42 11.99 5.75
CA TRP A 65 6.88 10.64 5.85
C TRP A 65 7.99 9.58 5.83
N ARG A 66 7.92 8.63 6.77
CA ARG A 66 8.89 7.53 6.95
C ARG A 66 8.18 6.21 7.09
N ILE A 67 8.75 5.17 6.49
CA ILE A 67 8.32 3.79 6.68
C ILE A 67 8.68 3.35 8.09
N ARG A 68 7.69 2.87 8.85
CA ARG A 68 7.86 2.40 10.24
C ARG A 68 7.51 0.93 10.42
N ALA A 69 6.66 0.40 9.55
CA ALA A 69 6.31 -1.01 9.55
C ALA A 69 5.93 -1.47 8.14
N LEU A 70 6.22 -2.73 7.85
CA LEU A 70 6.00 -3.34 6.54
C LEU A 70 5.50 -4.78 6.75
N ASP A 71 4.59 -5.21 5.89
CA ASP A 71 4.35 -6.63 5.66
C ASP A 71 3.97 -6.88 4.20
N HIS A 72 4.20 -8.09 3.71
CA HIS A 72 4.04 -8.46 2.32
C HIS A 72 3.45 -9.87 2.20
N PHE A 73 2.57 -10.05 1.21
CA PHE A 73 1.87 -11.33 1.03
C PHE A 73 2.79 -12.42 0.47
N HIS A 74 3.42 -12.15 -0.67
CA HIS A 74 4.38 -13.06 -1.30
C HIS A 74 5.79 -12.51 -1.26
N ASN A 75 6.78 -13.42 -1.24
CA ASN A 75 8.21 -13.10 -1.12
C ASN A 75 8.52 -12.29 0.15
N ARG A 76 7.81 -12.57 1.26
CA ARG A 76 7.80 -11.76 2.48
C ARG A 76 9.19 -11.41 3.00
N GLU A 77 10.03 -12.41 3.27
CA GLU A 77 11.37 -12.20 3.82
C GLU A 77 12.23 -11.30 2.91
N ARG A 78 12.24 -11.59 1.61
CA ARG A 78 12.94 -10.80 0.61
C ARG A 78 12.43 -9.36 0.57
N ARG A 79 11.11 -9.16 0.52
CA ARG A 79 10.51 -7.82 0.43
C ARG A 79 10.70 -7.01 1.71
N LEU A 80 10.71 -7.66 2.88
CA LEU A 80 11.06 -6.99 4.13
C LEU A 80 12.50 -6.47 4.08
N ALA A 81 13.46 -7.28 3.63
CA ALA A 81 14.86 -6.86 3.49
C ALA A 81 15.00 -5.68 2.49
N LEU A 82 14.34 -5.76 1.34
CA LEU A 82 14.33 -4.67 0.35
C LEU A 82 13.64 -3.41 0.90
N GLY A 83 12.54 -3.56 1.64
CA GLY A 83 11.81 -2.46 2.24
C GLY A 83 12.64 -1.69 3.27
N LEU A 84 13.47 -2.38 4.04
CA LEU A 84 14.45 -1.75 4.94
C LEU A 84 15.50 -0.95 4.15
N GLN A 85 16.03 -1.51 3.05
CA GLN A 85 16.97 -0.80 2.18
C GLN A 85 16.35 0.44 1.53
N ILE A 86 15.09 0.33 1.07
CA ILE A 86 14.33 1.47 0.52
C ILE A 86 14.17 2.55 1.58
N ALA A 87 13.76 2.19 2.80
CA ALA A 87 13.59 3.13 3.90
C ALA A 87 14.90 3.85 4.24
N GLU A 88 16.03 3.14 4.22
CA GLU A 88 17.36 3.71 4.46
C GLU A 88 17.78 4.68 3.36
N ARG A 89 17.65 4.31 2.08
CA ARG A 89 17.95 5.20 0.94
C ARG A 89 17.12 6.48 0.99
N ILE A 90 15.83 6.37 1.31
CA ILE A 90 14.94 7.52 1.52
C ILE A 90 15.42 8.40 2.69
N ALA A 91 15.80 7.79 3.81
CA ALA A 91 16.33 8.51 4.97
C ALA A 91 17.65 9.23 4.67
N GLN A 92 18.46 8.71 3.72
CA GLN A 92 19.67 9.33 3.21
C GLN A 92 19.41 10.41 2.15
N GLY A 93 18.14 10.70 1.84
CA GLY A 93 17.74 11.77 0.93
C GLY A 93 17.59 11.35 -0.53
N GLU A 94 17.67 10.06 -0.84
CA GLU A 94 17.46 9.59 -2.21
C GLU A 94 15.99 9.71 -2.63
N VAL A 95 15.78 10.23 -3.83
CA VAL A 95 14.44 10.50 -4.37
C VAL A 95 14.05 9.41 -5.36
N ASP A 96 12.98 8.69 -5.05
CA ASP A 96 12.26 7.87 -6.01
C ASP A 96 11.05 8.66 -6.54
N PRO A 97 10.91 8.85 -7.87
CA PRO A 97 9.83 9.66 -8.44
C PRO A 97 8.43 9.13 -8.11
N HIS A 98 8.26 7.80 -8.08
CA HIS A 98 6.97 7.17 -7.78
C HIS A 98 6.63 7.27 -6.29
N VAL A 99 7.58 6.92 -5.40
CA VAL A 99 7.36 7.02 -3.94
C VAL A 99 7.12 8.48 -3.51
N MET A 100 7.86 9.43 -4.10
CA MET A 100 7.63 10.87 -3.86
C MET A 100 6.23 11.29 -4.29
N ALA A 101 5.76 10.84 -5.46
CA ALA A 101 4.41 11.14 -5.92
C ALA A 101 3.34 10.58 -4.96
N VAL A 102 3.51 9.36 -4.46
CA VAL A 102 2.63 8.78 -3.43
C VAL A 102 2.63 9.63 -2.15
N ALA A 103 3.81 10.03 -1.67
CA ALA A 103 3.97 10.81 -0.44
C ALA A 103 3.32 12.21 -0.52
N ARG A 104 3.33 12.86 -1.69
CA ARG A 104 2.67 14.16 -1.92
C ARG A 104 1.16 14.13 -1.68
N HIS A 105 0.54 12.96 -1.79
CA HIS A 105 -0.90 12.79 -1.58
C HIS A 105 -1.25 12.23 -0.19
N ALA A 106 -0.26 11.97 0.67
CA ALA A 106 -0.45 11.44 2.01
C ALA A 106 -1.17 12.42 2.97
N GLY A 107 -1.81 11.88 4.00
CA GLY A 107 -2.62 12.62 4.97
C GLY A 107 -4.11 12.68 4.66
N ARG A 108 -4.58 12.01 3.60
CA ARG A 108 -6.01 11.86 3.29
C ARG A 108 -6.33 10.46 2.71
N PRO A 109 -7.55 9.94 2.91
CA PRO A 109 -7.99 8.71 2.25
C PRO A 109 -7.85 8.84 0.73
N ARG A 110 -7.19 7.89 0.08
CA ARG A 110 -6.98 7.87 -1.37
C ARG A 110 -6.68 6.48 -1.90
N CYS A 111 -6.81 6.36 -3.21
CA CYS A 111 -6.36 5.23 -3.98
C CYS A 111 -5.97 5.74 -5.36
N HIS A 112 -4.76 5.41 -5.83
CA HIS A 112 -4.26 5.85 -7.12
C HIS A 112 -3.68 4.69 -7.92
N LEU A 113 -3.91 4.69 -9.23
CA LEU A 113 -3.06 3.93 -10.16
C LEU A 113 -1.73 4.65 -10.33
N ARG A 114 -0.66 3.90 -10.61
CA ARG A 114 0.66 4.50 -10.93
C ARG A 114 0.59 5.51 -12.07
N ALA A 115 -0.26 5.26 -13.08
CA ALA A 115 -0.46 6.17 -14.22
C ALA A 115 -1.17 7.49 -13.85
N GLU A 116 -1.85 7.55 -12.70
CA GLU A 116 -2.43 8.79 -12.17
C GLU A 116 -1.42 9.60 -11.35
N LEU A 117 -0.36 8.95 -10.86
CA LEU A 117 0.67 9.56 -10.02
C LEU A 117 1.87 10.07 -10.82
N VAL A 118 2.29 9.30 -11.82
CA VAL A 118 3.52 9.55 -12.56
C VAL A 118 3.35 9.23 -14.04
N SER A 119 4.06 9.97 -14.89
CA SER A 119 4.19 9.66 -16.31
C SER A 119 4.93 8.32 -16.52
N GLU A 120 4.80 7.73 -17.71
CA GLU A 120 5.56 6.52 -18.06
C GLU A 120 7.08 6.74 -17.93
N ARG A 121 7.57 7.94 -18.29
CA ARG A 121 8.99 8.28 -18.14
C ARG A 121 9.43 8.25 -16.68
N GLU A 122 8.67 8.86 -15.79
CA GLU A 122 8.96 8.88 -14.35
C GLU A 122 8.83 7.49 -13.73
N TRP A 123 7.85 6.70 -14.17
CA TRP A 123 7.70 5.30 -13.77
C TRP A 123 8.96 4.49 -14.08
N GLN A 124 9.47 4.58 -15.32
CA GLN A 124 10.71 3.90 -15.73
C GLN A 124 11.96 4.36 -14.97
N GLN A 125 11.90 5.51 -14.30
CA GLN A 125 12.99 6.05 -13.47
C GLN A 125 12.87 5.65 -11.99
N SER A 126 11.79 4.96 -11.58
CA SER A 126 11.66 4.48 -10.20
C SER A 126 12.66 3.36 -9.94
N TRP A 127 13.70 3.67 -9.15
CA TRP A 127 14.66 2.67 -8.69
C TRP A 127 14.00 1.69 -7.73
N THR A 128 12.98 2.10 -6.96
CA THR A 128 12.22 1.19 -6.10
C THR A 128 11.60 0.07 -6.93
N ILE A 129 11.01 0.40 -8.08
CA ILE A 129 10.36 -0.59 -8.95
C ILE A 129 11.36 -1.37 -9.80
N HIS A 130 12.30 -0.67 -10.46
CA HIS A 130 13.13 -1.27 -11.52
C HIS A 130 14.53 -1.73 -11.06
N GLU A 131 14.94 -1.35 -9.86
CA GLU A 131 16.15 -1.85 -9.21
C GLU A 131 15.77 -2.80 -8.07
N ALA A 132 15.10 -2.31 -7.02
CA ALA A 132 14.81 -3.10 -5.83
C ALA A 132 13.84 -4.26 -6.11
N PHE A 133 12.76 -4.01 -6.84
CA PHE A 133 11.77 -5.03 -7.22
C PHE A 133 11.94 -5.59 -8.64
N ARG A 134 13.13 -5.44 -9.25
CA ARG A 134 13.40 -5.84 -10.64
C ARG A 134 12.90 -7.24 -11.00
N GLU A 135 13.23 -8.23 -10.18
CA GLU A 135 12.89 -9.64 -10.43
C GLU A 135 11.39 -9.91 -10.39
N GLU A 136 10.62 -9.04 -9.75
CA GLU A 136 9.17 -9.18 -9.67
C GLU A 136 8.45 -8.66 -10.92
N ARG A 137 9.16 -7.93 -11.80
CA ARG A 137 8.63 -7.46 -13.09
C ARG A 137 7.28 -6.76 -12.96
N ILE A 138 7.19 -5.87 -11.97
CA ILE A 138 5.98 -5.07 -11.69
C ILE A 138 5.74 -4.14 -12.89
N ILE A 139 4.57 -4.25 -13.52
CA ILE A 139 4.18 -3.46 -14.70
C ILE A 139 3.18 -2.36 -14.36
N ASP A 140 2.46 -2.55 -13.25
CA ASP A 140 1.42 -1.67 -12.79
C ASP A 140 1.26 -1.82 -11.27
N ARG A 141 0.80 -0.75 -10.64
CA ARG A 141 0.68 -0.65 -9.18
C ARG A 141 -0.51 0.23 -8.81
N LEU A 142 -1.21 -0.18 -7.77
CA LEU A 142 -2.23 0.60 -7.09
C LEU A 142 -1.75 0.92 -5.68
N ASP A 143 -1.76 2.20 -5.34
CA ASP A 143 -1.35 2.74 -4.04
C ASP A 143 -2.57 3.32 -3.32
N GLY A 144 -3.05 2.60 -2.30
CA GLY A 144 -4.10 3.03 -1.40
C GLY A 144 -3.51 3.54 -0.09
N GLY A 145 -4.05 4.63 0.46
CA GLY A 145 -3.55 5.23 1.69
C GLY A 145 -4.67 5.83 2.53
N VAL A 146 -4.63 5.60 3.85
CA VAL A 146 -5.65 6.09 4.80
C VAL A 146 -5.03 6.53 6.13
N PRO A 147 -5.30 7.78 6.57
CA PRO A 147 -4.83 8.26 7.87
C PRO A 147 -5.42 7.45 9.02
N VAL A 148 -4.55 7.03 9.93
CA VAL A 148 -4.92 6.36 11.19
C VAL A 148 -4.65 7.25 12.41
N GLY A 149 -4.00 8.40 12.19
CA GLY A 149 -3.74 9.46 13.17
C GLY A 149 -3.42 10.78 12.46
N ALA A 150 -3.03 11.81 13.20
CA ALA A 150 -2.64 13.11 12.63
C ALA A 150 -1.34 13.03 11.82
N ASP A 151 -0.48 12.09 12.20
CA ASP A 151 0.90 11.91 11.77
C ASP A 151 1.18 10.45 11.35
N CYS A 152 0.16 9.59 11.30
CA CYS A 152 0.29 8.18 10.95
C CYS A 152 -0.66 7.79 9.82
N GLU A 153 -0.16 6.99 8.89
CA GLU A 153 -0.93 6.47 7.77
C GLU A 153 -0.65 4.98 7.53
N VAL A 154 -1.68 4.28 7.08
CA VAL A 154 -1.56 2.92 6.55
C VAL A 154 -1.75 2.96 5.05
N HIS A 155 -0.84 2.31 4.33
CA HIS A 155 -0.92 2.12 2.89
C HIS A 155 -1.13 0.64 2.57
N PHE A 156 -1.99 0.38 1.58
CA PHE A 156 -2.09 -0.90 0.90
C PHE A 156 -1.60 -0.73 -0.53
N VAL A 157 -0.59 -1.51 -0.91
CA VAL A 157 0.04 -1.45 -2.22
C VAL A 157 -0.20 -2.77 -2.94
N LEU A 158 -0.78 -2.70 -4.13
CA LEU A 158 -1.21 -3.86 -4.90
C LEU A 158 -0.48 -3.87 -6.24
N ASP A 159 0.26 -4.93 -6.48
CA ASP A 159 1.17 -5.06 -7.63
C ASP A 159 0.60 -5.96 -8.70
N ARG A 160 0.83 -5.59 -9.96
CA ARG A 160 0.63 -6.47 -11.10
C ARG A 160 1.94 -6.76 -11.81
N ARG A 161 2.10 -8.00 -12.22
CA ARG A 161 3.33 -8.49 -12.86
C ARG A 161 3.12 -8.71 -14.36
N ALA A 162 4.22 -8.61 -15.10
CA ALA A 162 4.21 -8.94 -16.53
C ALA A 162 3.71 -10.39 -16.75
N GLY A 163 2.73 -10.56 -17.64
CA GLY A 163 2.13 -11.86 -17.96
C GLY A 163 0.78 -12.14 -17.28
N GLU A 164 0.29 -11.23 -16.43
CA GLU A 164 -0.99 -11.36 -15.73
C GLU A 164 -2.10 -10.44 -16.29
N PRO A 165 -3.39 -10.83 -16.17
CA PRO A 165 -4.52 -10.05 -16.68
C PRO A 165 -4.66 -8.63 -16.04
N PRO A 166 -5.30 -7.66 -16.74
CA PRO A 166 -5.56 -6.28 -16.27
C PRO A 166 -6.21 -6.16 -14.87
N SER A 167 -5.78 -5.20 -14.05
CA SER A 167 -6.48 -4.75 -12.84
C SER A 167 -7.79 -4.08 -13.25
N ALA A 168 -8.81 -4.25 -12.42
CA ALA A 168 -9.97 -3.35 -12.47
C ALA A 168 -9.52 -1.93 -12.06
N SER A 169 -9.98 -0.91 -12.79
CA SER A 169 -9.59 0.51 -12.63
C SER A 169 -9.76 1.06 -11.19
N ALA A 170 -8.87 1.96 -10.76
CA ALA A 170 -8.85 2.52 -9.39
C ALA A 170 -10.01 3.46 -9.01
N THR A 171 -10.89 3.82 -9.96
CA THR A 171 -12.07 4.66 -9.68
C THR A 171 -13.05 4.02 -8.67
N SER A 172 -12.86 2.72 -8.36
CA SER A 172 -13.71 1.93 -7.46
C SER A 172 -13.41 2.05 -5.96
N CYS A 173 -12.21 2.48 -5.55
CA CYS A 173 -11.79 2.36 -4.14
C CYS A 173 -11.99 3.65 -3.33
N ALA A 174 -12.04 4.81 -4.01
CA ALA A 174 -12.13 6.12 -3.35
C ALA A 174 -13.40 6.31 -2.49
N SER A 175 -14.51 5.66 -2.83
CA SER A 175 -15.78 5.74 -2.10
C SER A 175 -15.86 4.85 -0.86
N SER A 176 -14.94 3.89 -0.69
CA SER A 176 -14.95 2.90 0.40
C SER A 176 -13.80 3.04 1.39
N CYS A 177 -12.88 4.00 1.19
CA CYS A 177 -11.71 4.23 2.05
C CYS A 177 -12.01 4.78 3.47
N SER A 178 -13.26 4.79 3.94
CA SER A 178 -13.64 5.32 5.27
C SER A 178 -13.46 4.33 6.44
N ALA A 179 -13.01 3.09 6.19
CA ALA A 179 -12.73 2.12 7.26
C ALA A 179 -11.31 1.56 7.10
N PRO A 180 -10.34 2.04 7.89
CA PRO A 180 -9.80 1.17 8.94
C PRO A 180 -9.29 1.98 10.14
N LYS A 181 -10.13 2.18 11.17
CA LYS A 181 -9.68 2.75 12.46
C LYS A 181 -9.22 1.69 13.47
N VAL A 182 -9.39 0.40 13.18
CA VAL A 182 -9.37 -0.64 14.23
C VAL A 182 -7.97 -1.18 14.55
N PHE A 183 -6.99 -1.04 13.65
CA PHE A 183 -5.75 -1.82 13.79
C PHE A 183 -4.55 -1.12 14.47
N TYR A 184 -4.53 0.22 14.58
CA TYR A 184 -3.29 0.94 14.96
C TYR A 184 -3.18 1.35 16.44
N ALA A 185 -4.23 1.21 17.25
CA ALA A 185 -4.27 1.80 18.60
C ALA A 185 -3.43 1.08 19.68
N ARG A 186 -2.75 -0.05 19.41
CA ARG A 186 -2.08 -0.84 20.47
C ARG A 186 -0.58 -1.09 20.34
N ARG A 187 0.08 -0.63 19.27
CA ARG A 187 1.53 -0.84 19.10
C ARG A 187 2.41 0.32 19.57
N CYS A 188 1.88 1.55 19.66
CA CYS A 188 2.63 2.71 20.15
C CYS A 188 2.63 2.86 21.69
N SER A 189 1.81 2.12 22.43
CA SER A 189 1.71 2.25 23.89
C SER A 189 2.67 1.36 24.70
N ARG A 190 3.69 0.77 24.06
CA ARG A 190 4.74 -0.04 24.75
C ARG A 190 6.17 0.33 24.36
N ALA A 191 6.36 1.47 23.72
CA ALA A 191 7.67 2.09 23.56
C ALA A 191 7.64 3.48 24.23
N GLY A 192 7.55 3.45 25.56
CA GLY A 192 7.64 4.59 26.46
C GLY A 192 8.20 4.11 27.78
#